data_AF-A0A6I2RGD6-F1
#
_entry.id   AF-A0A6I2RGD6-F1
#
_cell.length_a   1.000
_cell.length_b   1.000
_cell.length_c   1.000
_cell.angle_alpha   90.00
_cell.angle_beta   90.00
_cell.angle_gamma   90.00
#
_symmetry.space_group_name_H-M   'P 1'
#
loop_
_entity.id
_entity.type
_entity.pdbx_description
1 polymer ?
#
loop_
_entity_poly.entity_id
_entity_poly.type
_entity_poly.pdbx_seq_one_letter_code
_entity_poly.pdbx_strand_id
1 'polypeptide(L)'
;MADEYYVVEKSSPAISKEAMAYGRMPEEDSRVLLYSFAEERRGYKIIEYEIYRYQVRHGIYADGQTSLRDIAFYNMEYHPEYFGPYPAPLATPRGRTARYKPLMNGIFWIETGTGEEVLAVCYPIWNCDFSETVLKQSEQTEEDVREGIDNTLGYLFFSKRASSLALFELWGQYEELRAGGLIDYPALMNYIWAHFPEYAATYNIQNQMGMHDTFGLLMNALGTEVELQNNPNKVIAMSKAAGLDFLNF
;
A
#
# COMPACT_ATOMS: atom_id res chain seq x y z
N MET A 1 -6.27 -29.56 -2.00
CA MET A 1 -6.93 -28.54 -1.16
C MET A 1 -8.33 -28.36 -1.72
N ALA A 2 -9.35 -28.17 -0.88
CA ALA A 2 -10.68 -27.85 -1.36
C ALA A 2 -10.71 -26.36 -1.71
N ASP A 3 -11.22 -26.03 -2.89
CA ASP A 3 -11.38 -24.64 -3.30
C ASP A 3 -12.62 -24.05 -2.60
N GLU A 4 -12.43 -22.94 -1.89
CA GLU A 4 -13.52 -22.24 -1.17
C GLU A 4 -14.13 -21.15 -2.05
N TYR A 5 -15.46 -21.03 -2.01
CA TYR A 5 -16.22 -20.10 -2.84
C TYR A 5 -17.40 -19.50 -2.07
N TYR A 6 -17.72 -18.24 -2.39
CA TYR A 6 -19.08 -17.74 -2.24
C TYR A 6 -19.91 -18.17 -3.46
N VAL A 7 -21.12 -18.67 -3.19
CA VAL A 7 -22.14 -18.97 -4.19
C VAL A 7 -23.28 -17.98 -4.03
N VAL A 8 -23.54 -17.20 -5.06
CA VAL A 8 -24.58 -16.14 -5.05
C VAL A 8 -25.61 -16.44 -6.12
N GLU A 9 -26.88 -16.51 -5.74
CA GLU A 9 -27.99 -16.51 -6.71
C GLU A 9 -28.09 -15.16 -7.43
N LYS A 10 -28.27 -15.16 -8.75
CA LYS A 10 -28.44 -13.93 -9.55
C LYS A 10 -29.68 -13.12 -9.17
N SER A 11 -30.65 -13.73 -8.52
CA SER A 11 -31.85 -13.09 -7.97
C SER A 11 -31.65 -12.50 -6.57
N SER A 12 -30.49 -12.69 -5.95
CA SER A 12 -30.25 -12.24 -4.57
C SER A 12 -30.42 -10.73 -4.44
N PRO A 13 -31.28 -10.26 -3.52
CA PRO A 13 -31.44 -8.82 -3.27
C PRO A 13 -30.27 -8.24 -2.45
N ALA A 14 -29.41 -9.10 -1.88
CA ALA A 14 -28.31 -8.68 -1.02
C ALA A 14 -27.10 -8.17 -1.81
N ILE A 15 -26.94 -8.61 -3.06
CA ILE A 15 -25.77 -8.31 -3.88
C ILE A 15 -26.18 -7.41 -5.04
N SER A 16 -25.43 -6.32 -5.27
CA SER A 16 -25.73 -5.41 -6.37
C SER A 16 -25.40 -6.02 -7.74
N LYS A 17 -26.02 -5.48 -8.79
CA LYS A 17 -25.70 -5.85 -10.19
C LYS A 17 -24.23 -5.60 -10.55
N GLU A 18 -23.64 -4.57 -9.96
CA GLU A 18 -22.23 -4.22 -10.15
C GLU A 18 -21.33 -5.30 -9.54
N ALA A 19 -21.58 -5.70 -8.29
CA ALA A 19 -20.84 -6.78 -7.65
C ALA A 19 -21.02 -8.13 -8.38
N MET A 20 -22.20 -8.38 -8.95
CA MET A 20 -22.46 -9.58 -9.75
C MET A 20 -21.56 -9.71 -10.99
N ALA A 21 -21.04 -8.61 -11.52
CA ALA A 21 -20.14 -8.64 -12.69
C ALA A 21 -18.79 -9.31 -12.41
N TYR A 22 -18.42 -9.46 -11.13
CA TYR A 22 -17.14 -10.05 -10.70
C TYR A 22 -17.22 -11.57 -10.48
N GLY A 23 -18.41 -12.16 -10.57
CA GLY A 23 -18.64 -13.59 -10.39
C GLY A 23 -18.43 -14.38 -11.67
N ARG A 24 -17.95 -15.63 -11.54
CA ARG A 24 -17.89 -16.58 -12.66
C ARG A 24 -19.16 -17.42 -12.70
N MET A 25 -19.75 -17.55 -13.88
CA MET A 25 -20.89 -18.45 -14.07
C MET A 25 -20.38 -19.88 -14.26
N PRO A 26 -20.84 -20.86 -13.48
CA PRO A 26 -20.50 -22.26 -13.71
C PRO A 26 -21.21 -22.78 -14.96
N GLU A 27 -20.62 -23.78 -15.62
CA GLU A 27 -21.20 -24.41 -16.81
C GLU A 27 -22.51 -25.17 -16.49
N GLU A 28 -22.64 -25.63 -15.25
CA GLU A 28 -23.70 -26.54 -14.80
C GLU A 28 -24.99 -25.80 -14.38
N ASP A 29 -24.89 -24.58 -13.85
CA ASP A 29 -26.05 -23.80 -13.42
C ASP A 29 -25.88 -22.29 -13.67
N SER A 30 -26.61 -21.79 -14.67
CA SER A 30 -26.59 -20.37 -15.05
C SER A 30 -27.30 -19.44 -14.05
N ARG A 31 -27.95 -19.95 -13.00
CA ARG A 31 -28.67 -19.16 -11.99
C ARG A 31 -27.77 -18.63 -10.87
N VAL A 32 -26.58 -19.19 -10.72
CA VAL A 32 -25.63 -18.84 -9.66
C VAL A 32 -24.35 -18.24 -10.22
N LEU A 33 -23.62 -17.55 -9.35
CA LEU A 33 -22.31 -16.96 -9.61
C LEU A 33 -21.35 -17.42 -8.51
N LEU A 34 -20.14 -17.79 -8.92
CA LEU A 34 -19.07 -18.28 -8.05
C LEU A 34 -18.00 -17.20 -7.87
N TYR A 35 -17.55 -17.04 -6.63
CA TYR A 35 -16.48 -16.11 -6.26
C TYR A 35 -15.44 -16.87 -5.45
N SER A 36 -14.28 -17.14 -6.08
CA SER A 36 -13.21 -17.93 -5.48
C SER A 36 -12.44 -17.14 -4.43
N PHE A 37 -12.10 -17.80 -3.33
CA PHE A 37 -11.21 -17.28 -2.30
C PHE A 37 -9.73 -17.40 -2.71
N ALA A 38 -9.41 -18.26 -3.68
CA ALA A 38 -8.04 -18.50 -4.12
C ALA A 38 -7.44 -17.33 -4.94
N GLU A 39 -8.29 -16.43 -5.44
CA GLU A 39 -7.87 -15.30 -6.26
C GLU A 39 -8.11 -13.98 -5.50
N GLU A 40 -7.08 -13.44 -4.84
CA GLU A 40 -7.19 -12.25 -3.96
C GLU A 40 -7.76 -10.99 -4.63
N ARG A 41 -7.58 -10.86 -5.95
CA ARG A 41 -8.13 -9.78 -6.79
C ARG A 41 -9.45 -10.16 -7.47
N ARG A 42 -10.16 -11.20 -7.00
CA ARG A 42 -11.51 -11.55 -7.47
C ARG A 42 -12.54 -11.13 -6.43
N GLY A 43 -13.79 -11.04 -6.90
CA GLY A 43 -14.86 -10.36 -6.19
C GLY A 43 -15.32 -10.98 -4.88
N TYR A 44 -14.66 -11.97 -4.28
CA TYR A 44 -15.10 -12.51 -2.99
C TYR A 44 -15.09 -11.41 -1.91
N LYS A 45 -14.06 -10.55 -1.88
CA LYS A 45 -13.97 -9.38 -1.00
C LYS A 45 -15.11 -8.36 -1.24
N ILE A 46 -15.50 -8.20 -2.52
CA ILE A 46 -16.67 -7.39 -2.90
C ILE A 46 -17.96 -8.02 -2.35
N ILE A 47 -18.09 -9.35 -2.42
CA ILE A 47 -19.24 -10.07 -1.88
C ILE A 47 -19.30 -9.98 -0.35
N GLU A 48 -18.19 -10.10 0.36
CA GLU A 48 -18.14 -9.90 1.81
C GLU A 48 -18.63 -8.50 2.20
N TYR A 49 -18.17 -7.47 1.49
CA TYR A 49 -18.64 -6.10 1.67
C TYR A 49 -20.15 -5.96 1.40
N GLU A 50 -20.66 -6.54 0.32
CA GLU A 50 -22.08 -6.47 -0.06
C GLU A 50 -22.99 -7.16 0.96
N ILE A 51 -22.60 -8.34 1.45
CA ILE A 51 -23.29 -9.06 2.51
C ILE A 51 -23.35 -8.18 3.77
N TYR A 52 -22.22 -7.60 4.16
CA TYR A 52 -22.15 -6.73 5.33
C TYR A 52 -22.97 -5.45 5.14
N ARG A 53 -22.91 -4.83 3.97
CA ARG A 53 -23.72 -3.67 3.61
C ARG A 53 -25.20 -3.96 3.70
N TYR A 54 -25.63 -5.15 3.25
CA TYR A 54 -27.01 -5.60 3.37
C TYR A 54 -27.42 -5.76 4.83
N GLN A 55 -26.60 -6.41 5.67
CA GLN A 55 -26.86 -6.59 7.10
C GLN A 55 -27.04 -5.24 7.81
N VAL A 56 -26.15 -4.27 7.57
CA VAL A 56 -26.23 -2.92 8.15
C VAL A 56 -27.53 -2.22 7.74
N ARG A 57 -27.90 -2.27 6.44
CA ARG A 57 -29.14 -1.65 5.93
C ARG A 57 -30.41 -2.24 6.52
N HIS A 58 -30.37 -3.48 7.00
CA HIS A 58 -31.52 -4.18 7.57
C HIS A 58 -31.47 -4.26 9.11
N GLY A 59 -30.53 -3.57 9.75
CA GLY A 59 -30.42 -3.54 11.22
C GLY A 59 -29.98 -4.86 11.85
N ILE A 60 -29.23 -5.69 11.12
CA ILE A 60 -28.74 -7.02 11.56
C ILE A 60 -27.31 -6.91 12.13
N TYR A 61 -26.80 -5.70 12.34
CA TYR A 61 -25.42 -5.47 12.79
C TYR A 61 -25.26 -5.70 14.30
N ALA A 62 -24.12 -6.26 14.70
CA ALA A 62 -23.75 -6.44 16.10
C ALA A 62 -22.82 -5.32 16.57
N ASP A 63 -22.92 -4.93 17.84
CA ASP A 63 -22.01 -3.97 18.46
C ASP A 63 -20.56 -4.44 18.36
N GLY A 64 -19.66 -3.56 17.92
CA GLY A 64 -18.22 -3.83 17.80
C GLY A 64 -17.75 -4.40 16.45
N GLN A 65 -18.63 -4.53 15.45
CA GLN A 65 -18.21 -4.90 14.10
C GLN A 65 -17.51 -3.73 13.38
N THR A 66 -16.48 -4.06 12.58
CA THR A 66 -15.74 -3.13 11.71
C THR A 66 -16.70 -2.32 10.84
N SER A 67 -16.45 -1.03 10.65
CA SER A 67 -17.39 -0.19 9.89
C SER A 67 -17.34 -0.53 8.39
N LEU A 68 -18.44 -0.24 7.67
CA LEU A 68 -18.46 -0.35 6.21
C LEU A 68 -17.35 0.48 5.54
N ARG A 69 -17.00 1.62 6.16
CA ARG A 69 -15.91 2.47 5.70
C ARG A 69 -14.59 1.73 5.75
N ASP A 70 -14.28 1.08 6.86
CA ASP A 70 -12.97 0.44 7.04
C ASP A 70 -12.83 -0.78 6.11
N ILE A 71 -13.90 -1.58 5.97
CA ILE A 71 -13.92 -2.70 5.02
C ILE A 71 -13.69 -2.18 3.59
N ALA A 72 -14.42 -1.14 3.17
CA ALA A 72 -14.21 -0.56 1.85
C ALA A 72 -12.77 -0.09 1.69
N PHE A 73 -12.24 0.62 2.68
CA PHE A 73 -10.93 1.24 2.63
C PHE A 73 -9.76 0.25 2.45
N TYR A 74 -9.76 -0.89 3.15
CA TYR A 74 -8.76 -1.95 2.89
C TYR A 74 -8.94 -2.58 1.50
N ASN A 75 -10.16 -2.64 0.97
CA ASN A 75 -10.44 -3.23 -0.32
C ASN A 75 -10.20 -2.29 -1.51
N MET A 76 -9.92 -1.01 -1.28
CA MET A 76 -9.53 -0.05 -2.34
C MET A 76 -8.17 -0.41 -2.97
N GLU A 77 -7.32 -1.18 -2.28
CA GLU A 77 -6.07 -1.71 -2.83
C GLU A 77 -6.33 -2.80 -3.88
N TYR A 78 -7.23 -3.75 -3.56
CA TYR A 78 -7.50 -4.92 -4.40
C TYR A 78 -8.53 -4.65 -5.50
N HIS A 79 -9.51 -3.80 -5.21
CA HIS A 79 -10.65 -3.50 -6.09
C HIS A 79 -10.94 -2.00 -6.19
N PRO A 80 -9.96 -1.16 -6.61
CA PRO A 80 -10.18 0.27 -6.82
C PRO A 80 -11.25 0.57 -7.88
N GLU A 81 -11.54 -0.36 -8.78
CA GLU A 81 -12.61 -0.26 -9.78
C GLU A 81 -14.02 -0.34 -9.18
N TYR A 82 -14.18 -0.94 -8.00
CA TYR A 82 -15.45 -1.08 -7.31
C TYR A 82 -15.57 -0.11 -6.12
N PHE A 83 -14.52 0.01 -5.31
CA PHE A 83 -14.52 0.88 -4.13
C PHE A 83 -14.04 2.32 -4.41
N GLY A 84 -13.49 2.56 -5.60
CA GLY A 84 -12.72 3.76 -5.92
C GLY A 84 -11.24 3.61 -5.50
N PRO A 85 -10.32 4.36 -6.13
CA PRO A 85 -8.94 4.45 -5.67
C PRO A 85 -8.88 5.26 -4.37
N TYR A 86 -7.81 5.07 -3.60
CA TYR A 86 -7.58 5.82 -2.36
C TYR A 86 -7.72 7.34 -2.60
N PRO A 87 -8.47 8.06 -1.76
CA PRO A 87 -8.67 9.48 -1.97
C PRO A 87 -7.41 10.24 -1.59
N ALA A 88 -6.93 11.15 -2.45
CA ALA A 88 -5.83 12.04 -2.09
C ALA A 88 -6.23 12.90 -0.88
N PRO A 89 -5.36 13.05 0.14
CA PRO A 89 -5.71 13.80 1.34
C PRO A 89 -5.91 15.29 1.01
N LEU A 90 -6.96 15.88 1.58
CA LEU A 90 -7.30 17.31 1.38
C LEU A 90 -6.48 18.24 2.27
N ALA A 91 -5.92 17.70 3.35
CA ALA A 91 -5.07 18.40 4.30
C ALA A 91 -3.82 17.57 4.57
N THR A 92 -2.72 18.26 4.77
CA THR A 92 -1.43 17.69 5.19
C THR A 92 -0.95 18.45 6.42
N PRO A 93 0.07 17.95 7.14
CA PRO A 93 0.69 18.68 8.24
C PRO A 93 1.28 20.05 7.82
N ARG A 94 1.50 20.25 6.51
CA ARG A 94 2.12 21.45 5.95
C ARG A 94 1.15 22.37 5.19
N GLY A 95 -0.16 22.10 5.28
CA GLY A 95 -1.21 22.92 4.68
C GLY A 95 -2.20 22.11 3.86
N ARG A 96 -3.18 22.80 3.27
CA ARG A 96 -4.19 22.16 2.42
C ARG A 96 -3.62 21.80 1.07
N THR A 97 -4.05 20.68 0.50
CA THR A 97 -3.65 20.23 -0.84
C THR A 97 -4.12 21.24 -1.89
N ALA A 98 -3.18 21.77 -2.68
CA ALA A 98 -3.48 22.64 -3.82
C ALA A 98 -3.57 21.82 -5.11
N ARG A 99 -2.60 20.91 -5.32
CA ARG A 99 -2.59 19.93 -6.40
C ARG A 99 -1.85 18.68 -5.96
N TYR A 100 -2.08 17.58 -6.65
CA TYR A 100 -1.37 16.34 -6.40
C TYR A 100 -1.11 15.56 -7.69
N LYS A 101 -0.12 14.68 -7.65
CA LYS A 101 0.17 13.70 -8.69
C LYS A 101 0.20 12.30 -8.05
N PRO A 102 -0.64 11.35 -8.48
CA PRO A 102 -0.55 9.98 -8.00
C PRO A 102 0.73 9.34 -8.56
N LEU A 103 1.51 8.73 -7.68
CA LEU A 103 2.64 7.87 -8.06
C LEU A 103 2.19 6.41 -8.21
N MET A 104 1.20 6.01 -7.41
CA MET A 104 0.52 4.71 -7.37
C MET A 104 -0.82 4.91 -6.64
N ASN A 105 -1.78 4.00 -6.78
CA ASN A 105 -2.97 4.02 -5.91
C ASN A 105 -2.55 4.06 -4.42
N GLY A 106 -2.95 5.10 -3.68
CA GLY A 106 -2.59 5.28 -2.27
C GLY A 106 -1.27 6.02 -2.00
N ILE A 107 -0.49 6.37 -3.04
CA ILE A 107 0.75 7.15 -2.91
C ILE A 107 0.67 8.40 -3.76
N PHE A 108 0.78 9.56 -3.12
CA PHE A 108 0.60 10.86 -3.78
C PHE A 108 1.79 11.78 -3.52
N TRP A 109 2.27 12.43 -4.58
CA TRP A 109 3.06 13.63 -4.44
C TRP A 109 2.12 14.84 -4.37
N ILE A 110 2.23 15.65 -3.33
CA ILE A 110 1.30 16.74 -3.03
C ILE A 110 2.05 18.06 -2.95
N GLU A 111 1.54 19.05 -3.64
CA GLU A 111 1.89 20.46 -3.42
C GLU A 111 0.77 21.10 -2.60
N THR A 112 1.12 21.75 -1.49
CA THR A 112 0.18 22.44 -0.61
C THR A 112 -0.07 23.87 -1.08
N GLY A 113 -1.13 24.50 -0.57
CA GLY A 113 -1.42 25.92 -0.80
C GLY A 113 -0.38 26.88 -0.22
N THR A 114 0.58 26.39 0.58
CA THR A 114 1.73 27.15 1.08
C THR A 114 2.97 27.00 0.19
N GLY A 115 2.92 26.18 -0.87
CA GLY A 115 4.03 25.89 -1.77
C GLY A 115 4.96 24.78 -1.26
N GLU A 116 4.61 24.10 -0.16
CA GLU A 116 5.37 22.96 0.34
C GLU A 116 5.04 21.70 -0.46
N GLU A 117 6.05 20.84 -0.67
CA GLU A 117 5.88 19.54 -1.31
C GLU A 117 6.03 18.40 -0.30
N VAL A 118 5.07 17.48 -0.31
CA VAL A 118 5.08 16.29 0.57
C VAL A 118 4.67 15.05 -0.20
N LEU A 119 5.25 13.91 0.17
CA LEU A 119 4.75 12.59 -0.20
C LEU A 119 3.70 12.16 0.84
N ALA A 120 2.54 11.70 0.38
CA ALA A 120 1.53 11.07 1.23
C ALA A 120 1.42 9.59 0.87
N VAL A 121 1.42 8.73 1.89
CA VAL A 121 1.28 7.27 1.77
C VAL A 121 0.07 6.83 2.60
N CYS A 122 -0.84 6.05 2.02
CA CYS A 122 -2.07 5.62 2.70
C CYS A 122 -1.80 4.51 3.74
N TYR A 123 -2.72 4.40 4.70
CA TYR A 123 -2.64 3.47 5.83
C TYR A 123 -2.26 2.03 5.49
N PRO A 124 -2.92 1.35 4.53
CA PRO A 124 -2.66 -0.07 4.31
C PRO A 124 -1.25 -0.33 3.77
N ILE A 125 -0.66 0.64 3.07
CA ILE A 125 0.71 0.58 2.56
C ILE A 125 1.70 0.87 3.71
N TRP A 126 1.61 2.03 4.36
CA TRP A 126 2.64 2.42 5.32
C TRP A 126 2.67 1.52 6.56
N ASN A 127 1.54 0.94 6.95
CA ASN A 127 1.43 0.10 8.14
C ASN A 127 2.18 -1.24 8.00
N CYS A 128 2.47 -1.68 6.78
CA CYS A 128 3.11 -2.98 6.52
C CYS A 128 4.56 -2.84 6.04
N ASP A 129 4.89 -1.74 5.36
CA ASP A 129 6.01 -1.77 4.41
C ASP A 129 7.22 -0.94 4.80
N PHE A 130 7.13 -0.13 5.87
CA PHE A 130 8.21 0.76 6.28
C PHE A 130 8.99 0.26 7.49
N SER A 131 10.30 0.47 7.43
CA SER A 131 11.18 0.32 8.59
C SER A 131 10.90 1.39 9.64
N GLU A 132 11.21 1.10 10.91
CA GLU A 132 11.11 2.10 11.99
C GLU A 132 11.90 3.38 11.68
N THR A 133 13.01 3.26 10.94
CA THR A 133 13.84 4.41 10.58
C THR A 133 13.08 5.37 9.67
N VAL A 134 12.34 4.85 8.70
CA VAL A 134 11.49 5.65 7.82
C VAL A 134 10.29 6.20 8.56
N LEU A 135 9.61 5.37 9.36
CA LEU A 135 8.45 5.80 10.15
C LEU A 135 8.78 6.99 11.08
N LYS A 136 9.97 7.04 11.68
CA LYS A 136 10.43 8.17 12.51
C LYS A 136 10.56 9.50 11.76
N GLN A 137 10.63 9.47 10.43
CA GLN A 137 10.70 10.67 9.59
C GLN A 137 9.33 11.13 9.09
N SER A 138 8.26 10.40 9.42
CA SER A 138 6.91 10.71 9.00
C SER A 138 6.27 11.79 9.87
N GLU A 139 5.30 12.48 9.29
CA GLU A 139 4.44 13.47 9.93
C GLU A 139 2.98 12.99 9.82
N GLN A 140 2.18 13.31 10.85
CA GLN A 140 0.76 13.00 10.91
C GLN A 140 -0.05 14.30 10.97
N THR A 141 -1.30 14.27 10.51
CA THR A 141 -2.17 15.45 10.69
C THR A 141 -2.56 15.64 12.16
N GLU A 142 -2.98 16.85 12.54
CA GLU A 142 -3.47 17.10 13.90
C GLU A 142 -4.67 16.22 14.28
N GLU A 143 -5.51 15.87 13.30
CA GLU A 143 -6.65 14.97 13.48
C GLU A 143 -6.19 13.55 13.78
N ASP A 144 -5.24 13.01 12.99
CA ASP A 144 -4.68 11.67 13.19
C ASP A 144 -3.96 11.54 14.54
N VAL A 145 -3.24 12.59 14.97
CA VAL A 145 -2.60 12.62 16.29
C VAL A 145 -3.64 12.63 17.41
N ARG A 146 -4.72 13.41 17.25
CA ARG A 146 -5.77 13.56 18.26
C ARG A 146 -6.62 12.30 18.41
N GLU A 147 -6.94 11.64 17.31
CA GLU A 147 -7.90 10.53 17.26
C GLU A 147 -7.21 9.16 17.23
N GLY A 148 -5.90 9.14 17.01
CA GLY A 148 -5.11 7.93 16.79
C GLY A 148 -5.16 7.51 15.33
N ILE A 149 -3.99 7.45 14.68
CA ILE A 149 -3.90 7.21 13.23
C ILE A 149 -4.49 5.87 12.79
N ASP A 150 -4.47 4.86 13.67
CA ASP A 150 -5.07 3.54 13.41
C ASP A 150 -6.62 3.59 13.45
N ASN A 151 -7.20 4.56 14.15
CA ASN A 151 -8.65 4.77 14.18
C ASN A 151 -9.12 5.57 12.96
N THR A 152 -8.32 6.55 12.54
CA THR A 152 -8.65 7.40 11.37
C THR A 152 -8.34 6.70 10.05
N LEU A 153 -7.47 5.69 10.06
CA LEU A 153 -6.84 5.08 8.89
C LEU A 153 -6.09 6.15 8.07
N GLY A 154 -5.36 7.00 8.79
CA GLY A 154 -4.73 8.20 8.28
C GLY A 154 -3.52 7.97 7.36
N TYR A 155 -3.14 9.01 6.64
CA TYR A 155 -1.93 9.01 5.81
C TYR A 155 -0.71 9.37 6.64
N LEU A 156 0.44 8.78 6.28
CA LEU A 156 1.73 9.32 6.70
C LEU A 156 2.27 10.27 5.63
N PHE A 157 2.80 11.40 6.09
CA PHE A 157 3.35 12.44 5.24
C PHE A 157 4.87 12.51 5.40
N PHE A 158 5.58 12.68 4.30
CA PHE A 158 7.03 12.83 4.30
C PHE A 158 7.41 14.09 3.54
N SER A 159 8.28 14.89 4.14
CA SER A 159 8.94 16.00 3.43
C SER A 159 9.65 15.50 2.18
N LYS A 160 9.93 16.38 1.21
CA LYS A 160 10.75 16.02 0.03
C LYS A 160 12.03 15.27 0.39
N ARG A 161 12.73 15.71 1.44
CA ARG A 161 13.92 15.01 1.92
C ARG A 161 13.58 13.61 2.41
N ALA A 162 12.67 13.47 3.37
CA ALA A 162 12.31 12.17 3.95
C ALA A 162 11.66 11.20 2.94
N SER A 163 10.97 11.73 1.93
CA SER A 163 10.33 10.96 0.88
C SER A 163 11.30 10.08 0.09
N SER A 164 12.58 10.45 0.02
CA SER A 164 13.57 9.62 -0.67
C SER A 164 13.72 8.24 -0.03
N LEU A 165 13.66 8.16 1.30
CA LEU A 165 13.75 6.90 2.03
C LEU A 165 12.47 6.07 1.84
N ALA A 166 11.31 6.72 1.98
CA ALA A 166 10.01 6.08 1.79
C ALA A 166 9.88 5.49 0.38
N LEU A 167 10.19 6.28 -0.66
CA LEU A 167 10.13 5.82 -2.04
C LEU A 167 11.13 4.69 -2.31
N PHE A 168 12.30 4.69 -1.67
CA PHE A 168 13.28 3.63 -1.82
C PHE A 168 12.81 2.29 -1.23
N GLU A 169 12.22 2.29 -0.04
CA GLU A 169 11.69 1.06 0.58
C GLU A 169 10.48 0.50 -0.19
N LEU A 170 9.61 1.38 -0.69
CA LEU A 170 8.46 0.99 -1.53
C LEU A 170 8.88 0.52 -2.93
N TRP A 171 9.99 1.05 -3.46
CA TRP A 171 10.47 0.69 -4.80
C TRP A 171 10.73 -0.81 -4.96
N GLY A 172 11.15 -1.51 -3.91
CA GLY A 172 11.38 -2.96 -3.95
C GLY A 172 10.09 -3.78 -3.96
N GLN A 173 9.00 -3.23 -3.44
CA GLN A 173 7.77 -3.96 -3.12
C GLN A 173 6.71 -3.79 -4.22
N TYR A 174 6.65 -2.60 -4.84
CA TYR A 174 5.57 -2.22 -5.73
C TYR A 174 6.01 -2.09 -7.19
N GLU A 175 5.58 -3.03 -8.04
CA GLU A 175 5.85 -2.99 -9.50
C GLU A 175 5.17 -1.78 -10.16
N GLU A 176 3.98 -1.40 -9.72
CA GLU A 176 3.25 -0.24 -10.27
C GLU A 176 4.05 1.06 -10.11
N LEU A 177 4.71 1.24 -8.96
CA LEU A 177 5.58 2.38 -8.70
C LEU A 177 6.79 2.41 -9.65
N ARG A 178 7.35 1.24 -9.96
CA ARG A 178 8.48 1.08 -10.90
C ARG A 178 8.06 1.35 -12.34
N ALA A 179 6.92 0.78 -12.74
CA ALA A 179 6.36 0.91 -14.08
C ALA A 179 5.86 2.33 -14.38
N GLY A 180 5.53 3.12 -13.35
CA GLY A 180 5.02 4.48 -13.50
C GLY A 180 6.01 5.48 -14.11
N GLY A 181 7.32 5.23 -14.04
CA GLY A 181 8.35 6.06 -14.69
C GLY A 181 8.53 7.48 -14.09
N LEU A 182 7.82 7.78 -13.00
CA LEU A 182 7.86 9.10 -12.33
C LEU A 182 9.04 9.28 -11.38
N ILE A 183 9.80 8.21 -11.10
CA ILE A 183 10.94 8.22 -10.19
C ILE A 183 12.20 7.83 -10.96
N ASP A 184 13.21 8.70 -10.92
CA ASP A 184 14.56 8.36 -11.35
C ASP A 184 15.27 7.63 -10.20
N TYR A 185 15.29 6.29 -10.28
CA TYR A 185 15.84 5.45 -9.22
C TYR A 185 17.35 5.65 -8.97
N PRO A 186 18.20 5.77 -10.00
CA PRO A 186 19.58 6.22 -9.82
C PRO A 186 19.72 7.57 -9.09
N ALA A 187 18.92 8.58 -9.45
CA ALA A 187 18.94 9.88 -8.77
C ALA A 187 18.42 9.78 -7.33
N LEU A 188 17.44 8.91 -7.08
CA LEU A 188 16.93 8.61 -5.74
C LEU A 188 18.05 8.06 -4.84
N MET A 189 18.82 7.08 -5.31
CA MET A 189 19.94 6.53 -4.55
C MET A 189 21.04 7.56 -4.30
N ASN A 190 21.34 8.42 -5.28
CA ASN A 190 22.27 9.53 -5.11
C ASN A 190 21.76 10.52 -4.04
N TYR A 191 20.48 10.85 -4.05
CA TYR A 191 19.85 11.73 -3.07
C TYR A 191 19.95 11.16 -1.66
N ILE A 192 19.71 9.85 -1.49
CA ILE A 192 19.86 9.16 -0.21
C ILE A 192 21.31 9.22 0.27
N TRP A 193 22.30 8.99 -0.59
CA TRP A 193 23.70 9.15 -0.21
C TRP A 193 24.05 10.58 0.23
N ALA A 194 23.50 11.58 -0.46
CA ALA A 194 23.76 12.98 -0.16
C ALA A 194 23.13 13.45 1.16
N HIS A 195 21.92 12.96 1.48
CA HIS A 195 21.11 13.47 2.59
C HIS A 195 20.92 12.52 3.77
N PHE A 196 21.15 11.22 3.58
CA PHE A 196 21.06 10.15 4.58
C PHE A 196 22.20 9.12 4.42
N PRO A 197 23.47 9.55 4.48
CA PRO A 197 24.61 8.65 4.26
C PRO A 197 24.67 7.50 5.29
N GLU A 198 24.23 7.74 6.53
CA GLU A 198 24.17 6.70 7.56
C GLU A 198 23.13 5.61 7.24
N TYR A 199 21.99 5.98 6.67
CA TYR A 199 20.99 5.02 6.19
C TYR A 199 21.57 4.20 5.03
N ALA A 200 22.20 4.87 4.05
CA ALA A 200 22.81 4.21 2.90
C ALA A 200 23.91 3.22 3.31
N ALA A 201 24.80 3.63 4.21
CA ALA A 201 25.88 2.80 4.71
C ALA A 201 25.33 1.60 5.50
N THR A 202 24.39 1.83 6.43
CA THR A 202 23.76 0.77 7.22
C THR A 202 23.07 -0.26 6.31
N TYR A 203 22.26 0.20 5.36
CA TYR A 203 21.55 -0.67 4.42
C TYR A 203 22.51 -1.55 3.60
N ASN A 204 23.61 -0.97 3.12
CA ASN A 204 24.61 -1.69 2.34
C ASN A 204 25.42 -2.69 3.19
N ILE A 205 25.75 -2.33 4.43
CA ILE A 205 26.41 -3.25 5.39
C ILE A 205 25.48 -4.42 5.71
N GLN A 206 24.20 -4.15 5.98
CA GLN A 206 23.19 -5.18 6.20
C GLN A 206 23.08 -6.13 5.00
N ASN A 207 23.06 -5.60 3.77
CA ASN A 207 23.09 -6.42 2.57
C ASN A 207 24.35 -7.30 2.50
N GLN A 208 25.52 -6.73 2.82
CA GLN A 208 26.79 -7.48 2.81
C GLN A 208 26.79 -8.62 3.84
N MET A 209 26.12 -8.44 4.98
CA MET A 209 25.90 -9.46 6.00
C MET A 209 24.78 -10.46 5.67
N GLY A 210 24.14 -10.33 4.50
CA GLY A 210 23.02 -11.17 4.08
C GLY A 210 21.72 -10.92 4.86
N MET A 211 21.59 -9.80 5.56
CA MET A 211 20.37 -9.45 6.34
C MET A 211 19.15 -9.20 5.45
N HIS A 212 19.33 -9.12 4.13
CA HIS A 212 18.25 -8.99 3.16
C HIS A 212 17.85 -10.32 2.50
N ASP A 213 18.46 -11.44 2.92
CA ASP A 213 18.10 -12.81 2.56
C ASP A 213 17.01 -13.32 3.51
N THR A 214 15.77 -12.92 3.24
CA THR A 214 14.61 -13.25 4.09
C THR A 214 14.38 -14.75 4.20
N PHE A 215 14.65 -15.52 3.14
CA PHE A 215 14.52 -16.97 3.16
C PHE A 215 15.62 -17.61 4.03
N GLY A 216 16.89 -17.22 3.84
CA GLY A 216 17.98 -17.69 4.69
C GLY A 216 17.78 -17.36 6.17
N LEU A 217 17.31 -16.15 6.48
CA LEU A 217 16.96 -15.74 7.84
C LEU A 217 15.84 -16.61 8.44
N LEU A 218 14.79 -16.89 7.67
CA LEU A 218 13.70 -17.77 8.09
C LEU A 218 14.19 -19.20 8.34
N MET A 219 14.99 -19.76 7.43
CA MET A 219 15.54 -21.12 7.57
C MET A 219 16.40 -21.25 8.82
N ASN A 220 17.26 -20.24 9.09
CA ASN A 220 18.04 -20.18 10.32
C ASN A 220 17.16 -20.09 11.57
N ALA A 221 16.10 -19.28 11.55
CA ALA A 221 15.14 -19.19 12.65
C ALA A 221 14.38 -20.51 12.89
N LEU A 222 14.18 -21.31 11.85
CA LEU A 222 13.60 -22.66 11.90
C LEU A 222 14.62 -23.75 12.25
N GLY A 223 15.87 -23.38 12.58
CA GLY A 223 16.92 -24.30 13.01
C GLY A 223 17.67 -25.00 11.87
N THR A 224 17.51 -24.55 10.63
CA THR A 224 18.31 -25.01 9.48
C THR A 224 19.44 -24.03 9.25
N GLU A 225 20.69 -24.43 9.55
CA GLU A 225 21.86 -23.60 9.29
C GLU A 225 22.06 -23.39 7.78
N VAL A 226 21.81 -22.17 7.32
CA VAL A 226 22.01 -21.70 5.95
C VAL A 226 22.91 -20.46 5.97
N GLU A 227 23.92 -20.47 5.10
CA GLU A 227 24.76 -19.29 4.88
C GLU A 227 23.94 -18.18 4.21
N LEU A 228 23.87 -17.01 4.85
CA LEU A 228 23.11 -15.88 4.35
C LEU A 228 23.81 -15.25 3.15
N GLN A 229 23.05 -14.99 2.09
CA GLN A 229 23.60 -14.43 0.86
C GLN A 229 23.37 -12.92 0.75
N ASN A 230 24.36 -12.21 0.23
CA ASN A 230 24.17 -10.84 -0.20
C ASN A 230 23.43 -10.78 -1.54
N ASN A 231 22.82 -9.64 -1.85
CA ASN A 231 22.18 -9.43 -3.14
C ASN A 231 22.73 -8.17 -3.82
N PRO A 232 23.40 -8.26 -4.99
CA PRO A 232 23.97 -7.09 -5.66
C PRO A 232 22.91 -6.09 -6.11
N ASN A 233 21.65 -6.52 -6.27
CA ASN A 233 20.53 -5.63 -6.62
C ASN A 233 19.93 -4.91 -5.41
N LYS A 234 20.32 -5.28 -4.17
CA LYS A 234 19.89 -4.62 -2.92
C LYS A 234 21.02 -3.77 -2.35
N VAL A 235 21.52 -2.84 -3.17
CA VAL A 235 22.58 -1.90 -2.79
C VAL A 235 22.14 -0.50 -3.17
N ILE A 236 22.27 0.46 -2.25
CA ILE A 236 22.15 1.88 -2.54
C ILE A 236 23.47 2.31 -3.18
N ALA A 237 23.50 2.37 -4.50
CA ALA A 237 24.68 2.66 -5.29
C ALA A 237 24.69 4.11 -5.78
N MET A 238 25.88 4.74 -5.77
CA MET A 238 26.06 6.04 -6.42
C MET A 238 26.21 5.88 -7.93
N SER A 239 25.50 6.71 -8.69
CA SER A 239 25.59 6.78 -10.15
C SER A 239 26.14 8.14 -10.59
N LYS A 240 27.22 8.14 -11.38
CA LYS A 240 27.76 9.37 -11.98
C LYS A 240 26.88 9.95 -13.09
N ALA A 241 25.98 9.13 -13.64
CA ALA A 241 25.12 9.52 -14.76
C ALA A 241 23.82 10.20 -14.30
N ALA A 242 23.50 10.14 -13.01
CA ALA A 242 22.27 10.68 -12.44
C ALA A 242 22.55 11.88 -11.52
N GLY A 243 21.61 12.80 -11.45
CA GLY A 243 21.65 13.94 -10.53
C GLY A 243 21.13 13.60 -9.14
N LEU A 244 20.50 14.59 -8.50
CA LEU A 244 19.79 14.45 -7.23
C LEU A 244 18.26 14.61 -7.38
N ASP A 245 17.79 15.08 -8.54
CA ASP A 245 16.36 15.21 -8.82
C ASP A 245 15.77 13.83 -9.15
N PHE A 246 15.12 13.23 -8.16
CA PHE A 246 14.60 11.86 -8.25
C PHE A 246 13.13 11.76 -8.68
N LEU A 247 12.47 12.88 -8.95
CA LEU A 247 11.08 12.95 -9.40
C LEU A 247 11.01 13.58 -10.81
N ASN A 248 10.35 12.91 -11.75
CA ASN A 248 10.37 13.23 -13.19
C ASN A 248 9.09 13.93 -13.67
N PHE A 249 8.70 15.05 -13.06
CA PHE A 249 7.48 15.77 -13.47
C PHE A 249 7.63 17.29 -13.53
#